data_AF-A0A914DE29-F1
#
_entry.id   AF-A0A914DE29-F1
#
_cell.length_a   1.000
_cell.length_b   1.000
_cell.length_c   1.000
_cell.angle_alpha   90.00
_cell.angle_beta   90.00
_cell.angle_gamma   90.00
#
_symmetry.space_group_name_H-M   'P 1'
#
loop_
_entity.id
_entity.type
_entity.pdbx_description
1 polymer ?
#
loop_
_entity_poly.entity_id
_entity_poly.type
_entity_poly.pdbx_seq_one_letter_code
_entity_poly.pdbx_strand_id
1 'polypeptide(L)'
;TLSIGYLTMMICSRHNIVSVAICFVITAVCCGTIVIFAMQTKYDLTSMIGYVFIFAMVLLIFGLVAIMSMIFFKIKFLYLIYAGLAALLFMLYLAIDVQMIMGGRELEISPEDHILAAIQVFIDIIYIFWMLLSLFLDN
;
A
#
# COMPACT_ATOMS: atom_id res chain seq x y z
N THR A 1 7.84 -9.93 -9.64
CA THR A 1 7.66 -8.79 -10.58
C THR A 1 6.72 -9.11 -11.75
N LEU A 2 7.00 -10.11 -12.60
CA LEU A 2 6.16 -10.40 -13.79
C LEU A 2 4.69 -10.71 -13.47
N SER A 3 4.41 -11.60 -12.51
CA SER A 3 3.04 -11.97 -12.14
C SER A 3 2.22 -10.78 -11.62
N ILE A 4 2.84 -9.93 -10.80
CA ILE A 4 2.22 -8.70 -10.28
C ILE A 4 1.98 -7.69 -11.41
N GLY A 5 2.90 -7.60 -12.38
CA GLY A 5 2.70 -6.77 -13.57
C GLY A 5 1.50 -7.23 -14.40
N TYR A 6 1.35 -8.54 -14.63
CA TYR A 6 0.20 -9.10 -15.32
C TYR A 6 -1.12 -8.87 -14.56
N LEU A 7 -1.13 -9.07 -13.24
CA LEU A 7 -2.31 -8.77 -12.40
C LEU A 7 -2.68 -7.29 -12.46
N THR A 8 -1.70 -6.40 -12.37
CA THR A 8 -1.92 -4.95 -12.48
C THR A 8 -2.51 -4.59 -13.84
N MET A 9 -2.01 -5.17 -14.93
CA MET A 9 -2.57 -4.99 -16.27
C MET A 9 -4.05 -5.41 -16.34
N MET A 10 -4.40 -6.56 -15.78
CA MET A 10 -5.78 -7.04 -15.74
C MET A 10 -6.70 -6.11 -14.95
N ILE A 11 -6.24 -5.59 -13.81
CA ILE A 11 -7.00 -4.64 -12.98
C ILE A 11 -7.19 -3.30 -13.72
N CYS A 12 -6.12 -2.76 -14.30
CA CYS A 12 -6.18 -1.49 -15.06
C CYS A 12 -7.08 -1.59 -16.29
N SER A 13 -7.12 -2.74 -16.97
CA SER A 13 -7.99 -2.99 -18.13
C SER A 13 -9.50 -2.87 -17.79
N ARG A 14 -9.86 -2.98 -16.50
CA ARG A 14 -11.23 -2.80 -16.02
C ARG A 14 -11.61 -1.35 -15.72
N HIS A 15 -10.65 -0.43 -15.78
CA HIS A 15 -10.83 0.99 -15.43
C HIS A 15 -10.62 1.89 -16.65
N ASN A 16 -11.20 3.09 -16.61
CA ASN A 16 -10.97 4.12 -17.62
C ASN A 16 -9.50 4.60 -17.55
N ILE A 17 -8.89 4.85 -18.72
CA ILE A 17 -7.52 5.38 -18.85
C ILE A 17 -7.32 6.67 -18.04
N VAL A 18 -8.34 7.53 -17.96
CA VAL A 18 -8.28 8.78 -17.20
C VAL A 18 -8.15 8.50 -15.70
N SER A 19 -8.95 7.58 -15.16
CA SER A 19 -8.88 7.18 -13.74
C SER A 19 -7.52 6.54 -13.42
N VAL A 20 -7.04 5.64 -14.29
CA VAL A 20 -5.73 4.98 -14.13
C VAL A 20 -4.59 6.01 -14.10
N ALA A 21 -4.60 6.98 -15.02
CA ALA A 21 -3.58 8.02 -15.08
C ALA A 21 -3.60 8.93 -13.84
N ILE A 22 -4.79 9.34 -13.37
CA ILE A 22 -4.93 10.14 -12.15
C ILE A 22 -4.42 9.37 -10.93
N CYS A 23 -4.82 8.11 -10.76
CA CYS A 23 -4.35 7.26 -9.67
C CYS A 23 -2.82 7.12 -9.69
N PHE A 24 -2.24 6.89 -10.88
CA PHE A 24 -0.79 6.76 -11.02
C PHE A 24 -0.05 8.02 -10.54
N VAL A 25 -0.53 9.20 -10.92
CA VAL A 25 0.04 10.48 -10.48
C VAL A 25 -0.11 10.65 -8.96
N ILE A 26 -1.28 10.37 -8.39
CA ILE A 26 -1.51 10.45 -6.94
C ILE A 26 -0.57 9.50 -6.20
N THR A 27 -0.48 8.24 -6.62
CA THR A 27 0.43 7.25 -6.02
C THR A 27 1.88 7.73 -6.08
N ALA A 28 2.34 8.21 -7.24
CA ALA A 28 3.72 8.68 -7.39
C ALA A 28 4.03 9.84 -6.43
N VAL A 29 3.13 10.81 -6.30
CA VAL A 29 3.29 11.97 -5.41
C VAL A 29 3.25 11.56 -3.94
N CYS A 30 2.26 10.73 -3.54
CA CYS A 30 2.14 10.24 -2.17
C CYS A 30 3.38 9.42 -1.77
N CYS A 31 3.74 8.41 -2.56
CA CYS A 31 4.91 7.57 -2.28
C CYS A 31 6.20 8.39 -2.25
N GLY A 32 6.41 9.30 -3.20
CA GLY A 32 7.59 10.17 -3.21
C GLY A 32 7.68 11.05 -1.97
N THR A 33 6.55 11.63 -1.55
CA THR A 33 6.50 12.47 -0.33
C THR A 33 6.79 11.65 0.92
N ILE A 34 6.23 10.44 1.03
CA ILE A 34 6.45 9.53 2.16
C ILE A 34 7.91 9.08 2.22
N VAL A 35 8.51 8.72 1.09
CA VAL A 35 9.92 8.33 1.02
C VAL A 35 10.80 9.48 1.49
N ILE A 36 10.59 10.70 0.98
CA ILE A 36 11.35 11.88 1.41
C ILE A 36 11.16 12.15 2.91
N PHE A 37 9.92 12.05 3.41
CA PHE A 37 9.61 12.22 4.82
C PHE A 37 10.32 11.19 5.69
N ALA A 38 10.23 9.90 5.33
CA ALA A 38 10.89 8.80 6.04
C ALA A 38 12.41 9.00 6.08
N MET A 39 12.99 9.55 5.01
CA MET A 39 14.42 9.88 4.92
C MET A 39 14.87 11.02 5.82
N GLN A 40 14.03 12.02 6.04
CA GLN A 40 14.40 13.21 6.80
C GLN A 40 13.98 13.15 8.26
N THR A 41 12.96 12.34 8.58
CA THR A 41 12.35 12.37 9.90
C THR A 41 13.26 11.75 10.96
N LYS A 42 13.36 12.43 12.11
CA LYS A 42 14.15 11.95 13.25
C LYS A 42 13.40 10.91 14.09
N TYR A 43 12.08 10.84 13.95
CA TYR A 43 11.24 9.85 14.62
C TYR A 43 11.51 8.44 14.08
N ASP A 44 11.62 7.48 14.98
CA ASP A 44 11.79 6.07 14.64
C ASP A 44 10.40 5.42 14.49
N LEU A 45 9.93 5.26 13.25
CA LEU A 45 8.65 4.63 12.95
C LEU A 45 8.75 3.10 13.04
N THR A 46 9.95 2.56 12.96
CA THR A 46 10.24 1.12 13.05
C THR A 46 9.87 0.56 14.43
N SER A 47 10.02 1.37 15.48
CA SER A 47 9.54 1.07 16.84
C SER A 47 8.02 0.77 16.90
N MET A 48 7.25 1.35 15.98
CA MET A 48 5.78 1.22 15.95
C MET A 48 5.29 0.00 15.16
N ILE A 49 6.19 -0.83 14.61
CA ILE A 49 5.83 -1.94 13.72
C ILE A 49 4.83 -2.91 14.35
N GLY A 50 4.89 -3.12 15.67
CA GLY A 50 3.94 -3.96 16.39
C GLY A 50 2.50 -3.44 16.35
N TYR A 51 2.29 -2.12 16.48
CA TYR A 51 0.97 -1.51 16.35
C TYR A 51 0.44 -1.57 14.92
N VAL A 52 1.33 -1.33 13.95
CA VAL A 52 1.01 -1.41 12.52
C VAL A 52 0.59 -2.83 12.13
N PHE A 53 1.27 -3.85 12.67
CA PHE A 53 0.91 -5.26 12.49
C PHE A 53 -0.48 -5.60 13.03
N ILE A 54 -0.82 -5.11 14.24
CA ILE A 54 -2.17 -5.31 14.82
C ILE A 54 -3.23 -4.65 13.93
N PHE A 55 -2.98 -3.42 13.47
CA PHE A 55 -3.90 -2.72 12.59
C PHE A 55 -4.06 -3.44 11.23
N ALA A 56 -2.98 -4.00 10.69
CA ALA A 56 -3.00 -4.82 9.49
C ALA A 56 -3.87 -6.08 9.64
N MET A 57 -3.78 -6.76 10.79
CA MET A 57 -4.61 -7.94 11.07
C MET A 57 -6.10 -7.58 11.16
N VAL A 58 -6.43 -6.45 11.79
CA VAL A 58 -7.81 -5.94 11.83
C VAL A 58 -8.30 -5.62 10.42
N LEU A 59 -7.48 -4.94 9.62
CA LEU A 59 -7.81 -4.60 8.24
C LEU A 59 -7.98 -5.83 7.35
N LEU A 60 -7.19 -6.89 7.56
CA LEU A 60 -7.32 -8.14 6.82
C LEU A 60 -8.71 -8.75 7.05
N ILE A 61 -9.13 -8.88 8.32
CA ILE A 61 -10.44 -9.44 8.66
C ILE A 61 -11.56 -8.54 8.12
N PHE A 62 -11.43 -7.21 8.26
CA PHE A 62 -12.39 -6.27 7.70
C PHE A 62 -12.47 -6.36 6.16
N GLY A 63 -11.34 -6.55 5.48
CA GLY A 63 -11.27 -6.74 4.04
C GLY A 63 -11.99 -8.01 3.57
N LEU A 64 -11.83 -9.12 4.29
CA LEU A 64 -12.57 -10.35 4.01
C LEU A 64 -14.09 -10.12 4.14
N VAL A 65 -14.53 -9.45 5.20
CA VAL A 65 -15.94 -9.09 5.39
C VAL A 65 -16.43 -8.14 4.30
N ALA A 66 -15.64 -7.16 3.89
CA ALA A 66 -15.98 -6.21 2.85
C ALA A 66 -16.15 -6.90 1.48
N ILE A 67 -15.25 -7.83 1.13
CA ILE A 67 -15.33 -8.63 -0.11
C ILE A 67 -16.57 -9.53 -0.09
N MET A 68 -16.83 -10.24 1.01
CA MET A 68 -18.04 -11.06 1.16
C MET A 68 -19.30 -10.19 1.04
N SER A 69 -19.31 -9.02 1.67
CA SER A 69 -20.42 -8.06 1.60
C SER A 69 -20.66 -7.56 0.18
N MET A 70 -19.60 -7.33 -0.59
CA MET A 70 -19.69 -6.95 -1.99
C MET A 70 -20.26 -8.06 -2.87
N ILE A 71 -19.87 -9.31 -2.65
CA ILE A 71 -20.32 -10.45 -3.48
C ILE A 71 -21.79 -10.80 -3.18
N PHE A 72 -22.15 -10.91 -1.90
CA PHE A 72 -23.48 -11.37 -1.49
C PHE A 72 -24.52 -10.26 -1.45
N PHE A 73 -24.17 -9.08 -0.94
CA PHE A 73 -25.10 -7.98 -0.71
C PHE A 73 -24.94 -6.83 -1.71
N LYS A 74 -23.93 -6.89 -2.60
CA LYS A 74 -23.61 -5.82 -3.58
C LYS A 74 -23.37 -4.45 -2.94
N ILE A 75 -23.00 -4.42 -1.66
CA ILE A 75 -22.70 -3.19 -0.93
C ILE A 75 -21.25 -2.79 -1.21
N LYS A 76 -21.05 -1.89 -2.18
CA LYS A 76 -19.72 -1.38 -2.56
C LYS A 76 -19.11 -0.43 -1.52
N PHE A 77 -19.96 0.25 -0.75
CA PHE A 77 -19.53 1.30 0.19
C PHE A 77 -18.53 0.78 1.25
N LEU A 78 -18.75 -0.42 1.78
CA LEU A 78 -17.82 -1.06 2.73
C LEU A 78 -16.44 -1.32 2.11
N TYR A 79 -16.41 -1.71 0.83
CA TYR A 79 -15.17 -1.95 0.11
C TYR A 79 -14.40 -0.64 -0.16
N LEU A 80 -15.10 0.47 -0.42
CA LEU A 80 -14.48 1.78 -0.58
C LEU A 80 -13.81 2.26 0.72
N ILE A 81 -14.48 2.08 1.86
CA ILE A 81 -13.88 2.39 3.17
C ILE A 81 -12.64 1.52 3.41
N TYR A 82 -12.75 0.23 3.13
CA TYR A 82 -11.62 -0.70 3.23
C TYR A 82 -10.44 -0.26 2.37
N ALA A 83 -10.67 0.08 1.10
CA ALA A 83 -9.65 0.51 0.16
C ALA A 83 -8.93 1.78 0.65
N GLY A 84 -9.67 2.77 1.18
CA GLY A 84 -9.08 3.98 1.76
C GLY A 84 -8.20 3.70 2.99
N LEU A 85 -8.69 2.88 3.92
CA LEU A 85 -7.91 2.50 5.12
C LEU A 85 -6.68 1.66 4.77
N ALA A 86 -6.81 0.73 3.83
CA ALA A 86 -5.71 -0.08 3.35
C ALA A 86 -4.64 0.78 2.66
N ALA A 87 -5.04 1.77 1.83
CA ALA A 87 -4.10 2.70 1.22
C ALA A 87 -3.28 3.47 2.27
N LEU A 88 -3.93 3.98 3.32
CA LEU A 88 -3.25 4.66 4.43
C LEU A 88 -2.29 3.74 5.18
N LEU A 89 -2.70 2.48 5.41
CA LEU A 89 -1.85 1.50 6.07
C LEU A 89 -0.60 1.17 5.24
N PHE A 90 -0.73 0.93 3.94
CA PHE A 90 0.42 0.67 3.07
C PHE A 90 1.33 1.89 2.93
N MET A 91 0.79 3.10 3.02
CA MET A 91 1.61 4.32 3.12
C MET A 91 2.46 4.37 4.39
N LEU A 92 1.96 3.84 5.52
CA LEU A 92 2.74 3.70 6.75
C LEU A 92 3.80 2.60 6.62
N TYR A 93 3.47 1.46 6.01
CA TYR A 93 4.45 0.42 5.70
C TYR A 93 5.59 0.95 4.83
N LEU A 94 5.27 1.69 3.77
CA LEU A 94 6.29 2.30 2.90
C LEU A 94 7.24 3.21 3.69
N ALA A 95 6.73 3.97 4.66
CA ALA A 95 7.57 4.80 5.51
C ALA A 95 8.52 3.97 6.39
N ILE A 96 8.03 2.88 6.98
CA ILE A 96 8.81 1.96 7.82
C ILE A 96 9.87 1.25 6.97
N ASP A 97 9.49 0.74 5.80
CA ASP A 97 10.39 0.01 4.89
C ASP A 97 11.54 0.90 4.42
N VAL A 98 11.25 2.16 4.07
CA VAL A 98 12.29 3.14 3.72
C VAL A 98 13.21 3.41 4.91
N GLN A 99 12.68 3.49 6.13
CA GLN A 99 13.51 3.64 7.34
C GLN A 99 14.38 2.43 7.63
N MET A 100 13.87 1.21 7.45
CA MET A 100 14.61 -0.03 7.60
C MET A 100 15.76 -0.15 6.57
N ILE A 101 15.58 0.40 5.36
CA ILE A 101 16.60 0.43 4.31
C ILE A 101 17.72 1.43 4.60
N MET A 102 17.41 2.59 5.19
CA MET A 102 18.43 3.60 5.49
C MET A 102 19.36 3.22 6.66
N GLY A 103 18.90 2.32 7.53
CA GLY A 103 19.67 1.86 8.68
C GLY A 103 19.82 2.89 9.80
N GLY A 104 20.49 2.50 10.88
CA GLY A 104 20.71 3.34 12.05
C GLY A 104 19.50 3.50 12.99
N ARG A 105 18.55 2.57 12.94
CA ARG A 105 17.30 2.54 13.72
C ARG A 105 17.11 1.19 14.43
N GLU A 106 16.06 1.04 15.25
CA GLU A 106 15.84 -0.18 16.05
C GLU A 106 15.78 -1.50 15.24
N LEU A 107 15.21 -1.47 14.02
CA LEU A 107 15.29 -2.59 13.07
C LEU A 107 15.94 -2.10 11.78
N GLU A 108 17.07 -2.70 11.44
CA GLU A 108 17.84 -2.42 10.23
C GLU A 108 17.97 -3.71 9.41
N ILE A 109 17.79 -3.58 8.10
CA ILE A 109 17.99 -4.70 7.18
C ILE A 109 19.49 -4.84 6.92
N SER A 110 20.01 -6.06 7.05
CA SER A 110 21.40 -6.34 6.71
C SER A 110 21.63 -6.03 5.22
N PRO A 111 22.73 -5.37 4.82
CA PRO A 111 22.98 -4.98 3.43
C PRO A 111 23.03 -6.17 2.45
N GLU A 112 23.18 -7.39 2.96
CA GLU A 112 23.06 -8.63 2.18
C GLU A 112 21.63 -8.89 1.66
N ASP A 113 20.60 -8.30 2.28
CA ASP A 113 19.17 -8.47 1.97
C ASP A 113 18.56 -7.32 1.14
N HIS A 114 19.38 -6.55 0.43
CA HIS A 114 18.93 -5.43 -0.42
C HIS A 114 17.88 -5.83 -1.47
N ILE A 115 17.89 -7.08 -1.94
CA ILE A 115 16.87 -7.62 -2.87
C ILE A 115 15.49 -7.66 -2.18
N LEU A 116 15.43 -8.11 -0.92
CA LEU A 116 14.18 -8.20 -0.17
C LEU A 116 13.63 -6.81 0.14
N ALA A 117 14.49 -5.89 0.55
CA ALA A 117 14.15 -4.48 0.74
C ALA A 117 13.52 -3.85 -0.52
N ALA A 118 14.14 -4.05 -1.68
CA ALA A 118 13.62 -3.54 -2.94
C ALA A 118 12.26 -4.17 -3.33
N ILE A 119 12.09 -5.46 -3.05
CA ILE A 119 10.81 -6.16 -3.28
C ILE A 119 9.73 -5.61 -2.35
N GLN A 120 10.03 -5.32 -1.08
CA GLN A 120 9.06 -4.82 -0.11
C GLN A 120 8.52 -3.45 -0.51
N VAL A 121 9.42 -2.51 -0.81
CA VAL A 121 9.05 -1.18 -1.32
C VAL A 121 8.26 -1.26 -2.62
N PHE A 122 8.64 -2.15 -3.55
CA PHE A 122 7.90 -2.36 -4.79
C PHE A 122 6.47 -2.85 -4.52
N ILE A 123 6.32 -3.81 -3.62
CA ILE A 123 5.02 -4.38 -3.26
C ILE A 123 4.12 -3.31 -2.62
N ASP A 124 4.66 -2.49 -1.71
CA ASP A 124 3.91 -1.41 -1.07
C ASP A 124 3.38 -0.40 -2.08
N ILE A 125 4.23 0.06 -3.00
CA ILE A 125 3.81 1.03 -4.04
C ILE A 125 2.69 0.45 -4.92
N ILE A 126 2.78 -0.83 -5.30
CA ILE A 126 1.75 -1.48 -6.11
C ILE A 126 0.44 -1.62 -5.33
N TYR A 127 0.48 -2.01 -4.06
CA TYR A 127 -0.73 -2.11 -3.26
C TYR A 127 -1.38 -0.75 -2.99
N ILE A 128 -0.60 0.30 -2.72
CA ILE A 128 -1.11 1.67 -2.64
C ILE A 128 -1.83 2.04 -3.95
N PHE A 129 -1.21 1.76 -5.10
CA PHE A 129 -1.83 2.01 -6.40
C PHE A 129 -3.15 1.25 -6.58
N TRP A 130 -3.19 -0.06 -6.29
CA TRP A 130 -4.41 -0.85 -6.42
C TRP A 130 -5.52 -0.37 -5.49
N MET A 131 -5.20 -0.04 -4.24
CA MET A 131 -6.18 0.46 -3.28
C MET A 131 -6.72 1.83 -3.68
N LEU A 132 -5.87 2.73 -4.17
CA LEU A 132 -6.32 4.03 -4.69
C LEU A 132 -7.16 3.86 -5.97
N LEU A 133 -6.78 2.95 -6.87
CA LEU A 133 -7.54 2.66 -8.08
C LEU A 133 -8.93 2.10 -7.75
N SER A 134 -9.04 1.25 -6.73
CA SER A 134 -10.32 0.74 -6.22
C SER A 134 -11.29 1.83 -5.74
N LEU A 135 -10.80 3.03 -5.39
CA LEU A 135 -11.67 4.17 -5.05
C LEU A 135 -12.38 4.77 -6.27
N PHE A 136 -11.86 4.54 -7.48
CA PHE A 136 -12.43 5.03 -8.73
C PHE A 136 -13.37 4.01 -9.40
N LEU A 137 -13.70 2.90 -8.72
CA LEU A 137 -14.53 1.80 -9.23
C LEU A 137 -16.00 2.18 -9.50
N ASP A 138 -16.40 3.42 -9.21
CA ASP A 138 -17.77 3.93 -9.37
C ASP A 138 -18.02 4.75 -10.67
N ASN A 139 -17.04 4.86 -11.58
CA ASN A 139 -17.20 5.55 -12.88
C ASN A 139 -17.13 4.61 -14.10
#